data_AF-A0A6I5KN22-F1
#
_entry.id   AF-A0A6I5KN22-F1
#
_cell.length_a   1.000
_cell.length_b   1.000
_cell.length_c   1.000
_cell.angle_alpha   90.00
_cell.angle_beta   90.00
_cell.angle_gamma   90.00
#
_symmetry.space_group_name_H-M   'P 1'
#
loop_
_entity.id
_entity.type
_entity.pdbx_description
1 polymer ?
#
loop_
_entity_poly.entity_id
_entity_poly.type
_entity_poly.pdbx_seq_one_letter_code
_entity_poly.pdbx_strand_id
1 'polypeptide(L)'
;MKRKEIFAKVLFLLTVSIIIWSCGKDDDPVPQTSPPTITNFVPASGPVGSQVTLNGNHFNASPAENLVKFGNVMAEVAIASSTKIIVTVPEGAISGKISVTVDGETATSDSDFTVTTAITLDKNSLNLFTLDEAVLNASVSEANLAITWSSDNENVATVDENGNVTATGSGTATITAAVEGDEAICTVTVNPNVYVAGFTTNSDKVSSAAYWKNGEEQQLTLNANSSAARAIFVDGSDVYLTGSTANDDFIYLPIIWKNGNTEDLASGLFNSFPSSIYIDGQDVFVAGYIDSGTSTMATLWTNGGFEALTDGSADSAALSVFVSGGDVYVAGYINNANDLPVVTLWKNGVVQNLAGQLPRSVANSVYVEGNDVYLGGSYKNANNISVAAIWKNGELQELSNGLNHTEIVSLTVHNGDVYAAGNTINANDLSVATLWKNTTSQLLGDGTTSSRAFSIYLDGVDIYVAGDVKNANNINVATIWKNNSPQELSDGTKIAVARGIFVK
;
A
#
# COMPACT_ATOMS: atom_id res chain seq x y z
N MET A 1 58.16 -24.92 -12.22
CA MET A 1 57.61 -26.21 -12.73
C MET A 1 57.51 -26.10 -14.26
N LYS A 2 57.95 -27.16 -14.96
CA LYS A 2 58.19 -27.32 -16.42
C LYS A 2 57.13 -26.67 -17.33
N ARG A 3 57.50 -25.85 -18.33
CA ARG A 3 57.89 -26.18 -19.74
C ARG A 3 56.75 -26.76 -20.61
N LYS A 4 56.36 -26.05 -21.68
CA LYS A 4 56.61 -26.45 -23.09
C LYS A 4 56.02 -25.47 -24.11
N GLU A 5 56.92 -24.91 -24.92
CA GLU A 5 56.69 -24.40 -26.28
C GLU A 5 56.33 -25.55 -27.25
N ILE A 6 55.81 -25.24 -28.45
CA ILE A 6 56.47 -25.54 -29.75
C ILE A 6 55.58 -25.14 -30.96
N PHE A 7 56.24 -24.45 -31.90
CA PHE A 7 55.93 -24.15 -33.31
C PHE A 7 55.56 -25.38 -34.18
N ALA A 8 54.76 -25.20 -35.25
CA ALA A 8 55.14 -25.61 -36.63
C ALA A 8 54.03 -25.34 -37.68
N LYS A 9 54.42 -24.62 -38.75
CA LYS A 9 53.80 -24.66 -40.08
C LYS A 9 54.29 -25.91 -40.82
N VAL A 10 53.43 -26.69 -41.48
CA VAL A 10 53.82 -27.52 -42.65
C VAL A 10 52.66 -27.66 -43.64
N LEU A 11 53.02 -27.33 -44.88
CA LEU A 11 52.39 -27.45 -46.19
C LEU A 11 52.19 -28.92 -46.62
N PHE A 12 51.03 -29.29 -47.20
CA PHE A 12 50.92 -30.55 -47.95
C PHE A 12 50.05 -30.44 -49.22
N LEU A 13 50.78 -30.48 -50.35
CA LEU A 13 50.52 -31.02 -51.68
C LEU A 13 49.20 -30.84 -52.43
N LEU A 14 49.37 -30.25 -53.63
CA LEU A 14 48.64 -30.52 -54.88
C LEU A 14 48.44 -32.02 -55.14
N THR A 15 47.23 -32.39 -55.56
CA THR A 15 47.02 -33.39 -56.60
C THR A 15 46.06 -32.86 -57.66
N VAL A 16 46.58 -32.74 -58.88
CA VAL A 16 45.82 -32.53 -60.11
C VAL A 16 45.27 -33.90 -60.53
N SER A 17 43.99 -33.98 -60.84
CA SER A 17 43.44 -35.06 -61.65
C SER A 17 42.38 -34.49 -62.57
N ILE A 18 42.79 -34.30 -63.82
CA ILE A 18 41.94 -34.03 -64.97
C ILE A 18 41.38 -35.38 -65.42
N ILE A 19 40.06 -35.53 -65.42
CA ILE A 19 39.36 -36.53 -66.23
C ILE A 19 38.29 -35.78 -67.01
N ILE A 20 38.42 -35.79 -68.33
CA ILE A 20 37.45 -35.22 -69.27
C ILE A 20 36.65 -36.37 -69.87
N TRP A 21 35.34 -36.19 -69.86
CA TRP A 21 34.31 -36.75 -70.75
C TRP A 21 33.92 -38.22 -70.65
N SER A 22 32.70 -38.45 -70.18
CA SER A 22 31.72 -39.19 -70.97
C SER A 22 30.35 -38.53 -70.82
N CYS A 23 29.83 -38.03 -71.93
CA CYS A 23 28.48 -37.51 -72.09
C CYS A 23 27.48 -38.65 -71.83
N GLY A 24 26.75 -38.57 -70.72
CA GLY A 24 25.59 -39.39 -70.43
C GLY A 24 24.43 -38.46 -70.13
N LYS A 25 23.67 -38.15 -71.18
CA LYS A 25 22.30 -37.61 -71.25
C LYS A 25 21.85 -36.72 -70.08
N ASP A 26 21.49 -35.50 -70.43
CA ASP A 26 20.59 -34.63 -69.68
C ASP A 26 19.44 -35.46 -69.09
N ASP A 27 19.53 -35.82 -67.82
CA ASP A 27 18.34 -35.82 -66.99
C ASP A 27 18.23 -34.36 -66.55
N ASP A 28 17.58 -33.57 -67.42
CA ASP A 28 16.94 -32.32 -67.00
C ASP A 28 16.30 -32.58 -65.62
N PRO A 29 16.38 -31.65 -64.65
CA PRO A 29 15.55 -31.76 -63.46
C PRO A 29 14.12 -31.97 -63.95
N VAL A 30 13.51 -33.13 -63.64
CA VAL A 30 12.15 -33.44 -64.09
C VAL A 30 11.29 -32.26 -63.65
N PRO A 31 10.71 -31.47 -64.58
CA PRO A 31 9.88 -30.33 -64.20
C PRO A 31 8.75 -30.88 -63.36
N GLN A 32 8.52 -30.36 -62.15
CA GLN A 32 7.30 -30.73 -61.44
C GLN A 32 6.11 -30.18 -62.26
N THR A 33 5.29 -31.11 -62.75
CA THR A 33 4.48 -31.02 -63.99
C THR A 33 3.07 -30.46 -63.79
N SER A 34 2.83 -29.59 -62.82
CA SER A 34 1.54 -28.90 -62.69
C SER A 34 1.71 -27.65 -61.82
N PRO A 35 1.04 -26.53 -62.16
CA PRO A 35 1.12 -25.33 -61.36
C PRO A 35 0.63 -25.61 -59.92
N PRO A 36 1.17 -24.91 -58.91
CA PRO A 36 0.68 -25.01 -57.55
C PRO A 36 -0.80 -24.63 -57.49
N THR A 37 -1.52 -25.19 -56.52
CA THR A 37 -2.92 -24.83 -56.26
C THR A 37 -3.11 -24.62 -54.76
N ILE A 38 -3.93 -23.64 -54.37
CA ILE A 38 -4.31 -23.41 -52.98
C ILE A 38 -5.81 -23.70 -52.88
N THR A 39 -6.17 -24.79 -52.21
CA THR A 39 -7.56 -25.20 -52.03
C THR A 39 -8.23 -24.43 -50.90
N ASN A 40 -7.53 -24.26 -49.77
CA ASN A 40 -7.97 -23.43 -48.64
C ASN A 40 -6.80 -23.11 -47.72
N PHE A 41 -7.07 -22.30 -46.69
CA PHE A 41 -6.16 -22.06 -45.58
C PHE A 41 -6.92 -21.93 -44.26
N VAL A 42 -6.25 -22.26 -43.16
CA VAL A 42 -6.81 -22.19 -41.79
C VAL A 42 -5.70 -21.76 -40.81
N PRO A 43 -5.96 -20.80 -39.91
CA PRO A 43 -7.19 -20.00 -39.77
C PRO A 43 -7.37 -18.97 -40.90
N ALA A 44 -8.58 -18.41 -41.04
CA ALA A 44 -8.88 -17.38 -42.04
C ALA A 44 -8.41 -15.96 -41.65
N SER A 45 -8.02 -15.78 -40.39
CA SER A 45 -7.52 -14.53 -39.83
C SER A 45 -6.51 -14.80 -38.71
N GLY A 46 -5.67 -13.82 -38.41
CA GLY A 46 -4.76 -13.85 -37.27
C GLY A 46 -3.70 -12.75 -37.32
N PRO A 47 -3.08 -12.43 -36.17
CA PRO A 47 -2.02 -11.44 -36.10
C PRO A 47 -0.69 -11.92 -36.68
N VAL A 48 0.21 -10.98 -36.91
CA VAL A 48 1.64 -11.24 -37.17
C VAL A 48 2.17 -12.27 -36.17
N GLY A 49 2.92 -13.26 -36.67
CA GLY A 49 3.43 -14.39 -35.88
C GLY A 49 2.49 -15.60 -35.81
N SER A 50 1.23 -15.48 -36.23
CA SER A 50 0.30 -16.62 -36.28
C SER A 50 0.74 -17.66 -37.32
N GLN A 51 0.53 -18.95 -37.02
CA GLN A 51 0.72 -20.01 -38.00
C GLN A 51 -0.52 -20.19 -38.86
N VAL A 52 -0.35 -20.19 -40.18
CA VAL A 52 -1.39 -20.46 -41.17
C VAL A 52 -1.04 -21.73 -41.92
N THR A 53 -1.99 -22.66 -41.95
CA THR A 53 -1.89 -23.87 -42.78
C THR A 53 -2.54 -23.61 -44.14
N LEU A 54 -1.78 -23.72 -45.21
CA LEU A 54 -2.24 -23.72 -46.60
C LEU A 54 -2.39 -25.17 -47.08
N ASN A 55 -3.58 -25.57 -47.53
CA ASN A 55 -3.79 -26.88 -48.14
C ASN A 55 -3.95 -26.72 -49.65
N GLY A 56 -3.35 -27.62 -50.41
CA GLY A 56 -3.25 -27.47 -51.86
C GLY A 56 -2.68 -28.70 -52.54
N ASN A 57 -2.17 -28.52 -53.75
CA ASN A 57 -1.43 -29.53 -54.49
C ASN A 57 -0.25 -28.89 -55.22
N HIS A 58 0.75 -29.71 -55.53
CA HIS A 58 1.96 -29.36 -56.27
C HIS A 58 2.83 -28.30 -55.60
N PHE A 59 2.84 -28.27 -54.27
CA PHE A 59 3.86 -27.56 -53.52
C PHE A 59 5.19 -28.34 -53.55
N ASN A 60 6.30 -27.64 -53.27
CA ASN A 60 7.59 -28.31 -53.11
C ASN A 60 7.72 -28.86 -51.68
N ALA A 61 8.24 -30.07 -51.52
CA ALA A 61 8.45 -30.67 -50.20
C ALA A 61 9.57 -29.96 -49.39
N SER A 62 10.44 -29.21 -50.06
CA SER A 62 11.44 -28.36 -49.42
C SER A 62 10.84 -26.99 -49.08
N PRO A 63 10.79 -26.58 -47.79
CA PRO A 63 10.25 -25.28 -47.38
C PRO A 63 10.85 -24.09 -48.12
N ALA A 64 12.17 -24.08 -48.33
CA ALA A 64 12.90 -22.97 -48.96
C ALA A 64 12.55 -22.74 -50.44
N GLU A 65 11.97 -23.73 -51.11
CA GLU A 65 11.59 -23.67 -52.52
C GLU A 65 10.14 -23.18 -52.74
N ASN A 66 9.42 -22.89 -51.64
CA ASN A 66 8.07 -22.31 -51.71
C ASN A 66 8.16 -20.84 -51.31
N LEU A 67 7.89 -19.93 -52.25
CA LEU A 67 7.83 -18.49 -51.96
C LEU A 67 6.40 -18.11 -51.60
N VAL A 68 6.12 -17.96 -50.30
CA VAL A 68 4.78 -17.58 -49.80
C VAL A 68 4.75 -16.08 -49.49
N LYS A 69 3.65 -15.40 -49.88
CA LYS A 69 3.43 -13.99 -49.57
C LYS A 69 2.03 -13.72 -49.02
N PHE A 70 1.96 -12.81 -48.04
CA PHE A 70 0.73 -12.17 -47.56
C PHE A 70 0.69 -10.76 -48.15
N GLY A 71 -0.17 -10.54 -49.15
CA GLY A 71 -0.07 -9.36 -50.01
C GLY A 71 1.30 -9.30 -50.70
N ASN A 72 2.10 -8.26 -50.42
CA ASN A 72 3.43 -8.09 -51.01
C ASN A 72 4.58 -8.55 -50.10
N VAL A 73 4.30 -8.99 -48.87
CA VAL A 73 5.33 -9.34 -47.89
C VAL A 73 5.62 -10.83 -47.93
N MET A 74 6.90 -11.18 -48.03
CA MET A 74 7.37 -12.56 -47.97
C MET A 74 7.24 -13.15 -46.58
N ALA A 75 6.79 -14.38 -46.50
CA ALA A 75 6.58 -15.12 -45.26
C ALA A 75 7.54 -16.30 -45.14
N GLU A 76 7.94 -16.61 -43.91
CA GLU A 76 8.79 -17.77 -43.61
C GLU A 76 7.97 -19.06 -43.65
N VAL A 77 8.37 -20.01 -44.49
CA VAL A 77 7.77 -21.33 -44.57
C VAL A 77 8.40 -22.26 -43.54
N ALA A 78 7.65 -22.63 -42.52
CA ALA A 78 8.12 -23.49 -41.43
C ALA A 78 8.14 -24.98 -41.83
N ILE A 79 7.09 -25.43 -42.52
CA ILE A 79 6.92 -26.84 -42.94
C ILE A 79 6.28 -26.87 -44.33
N ALA A 80 6.76 -27.76 -45.20
CA ALA A 80 6.17 -27.99 -46.50
C ALA A 80 6.09 -29.49 -46.85
N SER A 81 5.06 -29.85 -47.60
CA SER A 81 4.87 -31.11 -48.32
C SER A 81 4.19 -30.81 -49.64
N SER A 82 4.01 -31.80 -50.52
CA SER A 82 3.35 -31.60 -51.82
C SER A 82 1.90 -31.12 -51.74
N THR A 83 1.25 -31.21 -50.58
CA THR A 83 -0.16 -30.84 -50.38
C THR A 83 -0.42 -29.90 -49.21
N LYS A 84 0.62 -29.54 -48.43
CA LYS A 84 0.46 -28.71 -47.24
C LYS A 84 1.67 -27.82 -47.02
N ILE A 85 1.42 -26.55 -46.70
CA ILE A 85 2.42 -25.59 -46.22
C ILE A 85 1.95 -25.05 -44.87
N ILE A 86 2.86 -24.95 -43.89
CA ILE A 86 2.66 -24.16 -42.67
C ILE A 86 3.60 -22.96 -42.76
N VAL A 87 3.01 -21.77 -42.70
CA VAL A 87 3.71 -20.49 -42.85
C VAL A 87 3.37 -19.60 -41.66
N THR A 88 4.30 -18.74 -41.24
CA THR A 88 4.06 -17.73 -40.21
C THR A 88 3.65 -16.40 -40.85
N VAL A 89 2.59 -15.74 -40.36
CA VAL A 89 2.21 -14.39 -40.83
C VAL A 89 3.37 -13.43 -40.57
N PRO A 90 3.96 -12.81 -41.61
CA PRO A 90 5.14 -11.96 -41.45
C PRO A 90 4.79 -10.55 -40.96
N GLU A 91 5.77 -9.86 -40.38
CA GLU A 91 5.65 -8.43 -40.03
C GLU A 91 5.36 -7.59 -41.29
N GLY A 92 4.38 -6.68 -41.20
CA GLY A 92 3.93 -5.86 -42.33
C GLY A 92 2.99 -6.57 -43.31
N ALA A 93 2.54 -7.79 -43.01
CA ALA A 93 1.48 -8.45 -43.77
C ALA A 93 0.24 -7.55 -43.90
N ILE A 94 -0.40 -7.58 -45.07
CA ILE A 94 -1.64 -6.82 -45.32
C ILE A 94 -2.76 -7.82 -45.57
N SER A 95 -3.95 -7.55 -45.04
CA SER A 95 -5.16 -8.32 -45.34
C SER A 95 -5.39 -8.44 -46.85
N GLY A 96 -5.66 -9.66 -47.31
CA GLY A 96 -5.82 -9.96 -48.73
C GLY A 96 -5.47 -11.41 -49.08
N LYS A 97 -5.29 -11.69 -50.37
CA LYS A 97 -4.95 -13.03 -50.83
C LYS A 97 -3.55 -13.45 -50.40
N ILE A 98 -3.39 -14.76 -50.18
CA ILE A 98 -2.09 -15.40 -49.99
C ILE A 98 -1.64 -15.98 -51.33
N SER A 99 -0.39 -15.73 -51.72
CA SER A 99 0.20 -16.33 -52.92
C SER A 99 1.31 -17.31 -52.58
N VAL A 100 1.39 -18.41 -53.33
CA VAL A 100 2.49 -19.39 -53.26
C VAL A 100 3.10 -19.53 -54.65
N THR A 101 4.39 -19.21 -54.79
CA THR A 101 5.15 -19.44 -56.02
C THR A 101 6.07 -20.64 -55.85
N VAL A 102 6.00 -21.59 -56.78
CA VAL A 102 6.84 -22.79 -56.85
C VAL A 102 7.36 -22.91 -58.29
N ASP A 103 8.68 -23.02 -58.45
CA ASP A 103 9.33 -23.16 -59.77
C ASP A 103 8.91 -22.12 -60.82
N GLY A 104 8.58 -20.89 -60.37
CA GLY A 104 8.16 -19.78 -61.23
C GLY A 104 6.66 -19.66 -61.49
N GLU A 105 5.87 -20.69 -61.15
CA GLU A 105 4.41 -20.69 -61.28
C GLU A 105 3.75 -20.24 -59.96
N THR A 106 2.69 -19.43 -60.05
CA THR A 106 2.07 -18.80 -58.85
C THR A 106 0.61 -19.21 -58.69
N ALA A 107 0.27 -19.72 -57.51
CA ALA A 107 -1.09 -19.91 -57.04
C ALA A 107 -1.50 -18.74 -56.14
N THR A 108 -2.76 -18.33 -56.21
CA THR A 108 -3.36 -17.34 -55.31
C THR A 108 -4.57 -17.98 -54.63
N SER A 109 -4.78 -17.69 -53.35
CA SER A 109 -5.94 -18.19 -52.62
C SER A 109 -7.24 -17.62 -53.17
N ASP A 110 -8.35 -18.37 -53.04
CA ASP A 110 -9.68 -17.87 -53.45
C ASP A 110 -10.28 -16.89 -52.44
N SER A 111 -9.97 -17.04 -51.16
CA SER A 111 -10.45 -16.17 -50.06
C SER A 111 -9.33 -15.27 -49.54
N ASP A 112 -9.71 -14.14 -48.93
CA ASP A 112 -8.78 -13.23 -48.28
C ASP A 112 -8.42 -13.75 -46.89
N PHE A 113 -7.14 -13.64 -46.52
CA PHE A 113 -6.70 -13.74 -45.13
C PHE A 113 -6.85 -12.36 -44.48
N THR A 114 -7.44 -12.30 -43.30
CA THR A 114 -7.56 -11.06 -42.52
C THR A 114 -6.45 -10.98 -41.49
N VAL A 115 -5.49 -10.08 -41.69
CA VAL A 115 -4.50 -9.73 -40.67
C VAL A 115 -5.24 -8.96 -39.56
N THR A 116 -5.10 -9.43 -38.32
CA THR A 116 -5.68 -8.81 -37.14
C THR A 116 -4.59 -8.26 -36.24
N THR A 117 -4.89 -7.27 -35.42
CA THR A 117 -3.94 -6.80 -34.41
C THR A 117 -4.07 -7.65 -33.15
N ALA A 118 -2.96 -7.90 -32.46
CA ALA A 118 -2.96 -8.52 -31.15
C ALA A 118 -2.14 -7.70 -30.16
N ILE A 119 -2.68 -7.52 -28.95
CA ILE A 119 -2.03 -6.85 -27.84
C ILE A 119 -1.86 -7.79 -26.65
N THR A 120 -0.73 -7.66 -25.96
CA THR A 120 -0.44 -8.41 -24.74
C THR A 120 0.15 -7.47 -23.68
N LEU A 121 -0.09 -7.78 -22.41
CA LEU A 121 0.54 -7.12 -21.28
C LEU A 121 1.62 -8.02 -20.66
N ASP A 122 2.68 -7.40 -20.13
CA ASP A 122 3.72 -8.08 -19.37
C ASP A 122 3.21 -8.64 -18.03
N LYS A 123 2.09 -8.10 -17.51
CA LYS A 123 1.45 -8.53 -16.27
C LYS A 123 -0.07 -8.57 -16.43
N ASN A 124 -0.69 -9.64 -15.93
CA ASN A 124 -2.15 -9.78 -15.87
C ASN A 124 -2.74 -9.39 -14.50
N SER A 125 -1.88 -9.16 -13.50
CA SER A 125 -2.29 -8.71 -12.18
C SER A 125 -1.22 -7.90 -11.48
N LEU A 126 -1.65 -6.98 -10.61
CA LEU A 126 -0.82 -6.19 -9.71
C LEU A 126 -1.44 -6.21 -8.31
N ASN A 127 -0.60 -6.36 -7.28
CA ASN A 127 -0.99 -6.16 -5.89
C ASN A 127 -0.16 -4.99 -5.36
N LEU A 128 -0.83 -3.87 -5.11
CA LEU A 128 -0.23 -2.61 -4.72
C LEU A 128 -0.77 -2.19 -3.35
N PHE A 129 -0.07 -1.24 -2.74
CA PHE A 129 -0.64 -0.40 -1.70
C PHE A 129 -1.01 0.97 -2.28
N THR A 130 -1.91 1.71 -1.64
CA THR A 130 -2.20 3.11 -1.99
C THR A 130 -0.89 3.90 -2.12
N LEU A 131 -0.83 4.91 -2.99
CA LEU A 131 0.38 5.70 -3.29
C LEU A 131 1.51 4.93 -4.01
N ASP A 132 1.41 3.61 -4.21
CA ASP A 132 2.36 2.90 -5.05
C ASP A 132 2.16 3.26 -6.53
N GLU A 133 3.26 3.22 -7.26
CA GLU A 133 3.29 3.34 -8.72
C GLU A 133 3.85 2.05 -9.33
N ALA A 134 3.32 1.66 -10.48
CA ALA A 134 3.78 0.51 -11.25
C ALA A 134 3.70 0.81 -12.76
N VAL A 135 4.45 0.07 -13.56
CA VAL A 135 4.40 0.20 -15.03
C VAL A 135 3.89 -1.09 -15.64
N LEU A 136 2.91 -0.97 -16.54
CA LEU A 136 2.45 -2.04 -17.43
C LEU A 136 3.04 -1.81 -18.82
N ASN A 137 3.72 -2.82 -19.34
CA ASN A 137 4.28 -2.78 -20.69
C ASN A 137 3.38 -3.57 -21.62
N ALA A 138 2.84 -2.88 -22.63
CA ALA A 138 2.05 -3.48 -23.68
C ALA A 138 2.93 -3.81 -24.90
N SER A 139 2.72 -4.98 -25.50
CA SER A 139 3.36 -5.41 -26.75
C SER A 139 2.30 -5.68 -27.80
N VAL A 140 2.43 -5.04 -28.97
CA VAL A 140 1.50 -5.15 -30.10
C VAL A 140 2.18 -5.93 -31.24
N SER A 141 1.43 -6.76 -31.94
CA SER A 141 1.92 -7.58 -33.07
C SER A 141 2.42 -6.75 -34.27
N GLU A 142 2.00 -5.49 -34.35
CA GLU A 142 2.41 -4.53 -35.38
C GLU A 142 3.06 -3.29 -34.76
N ALA A 143 4.12 -2.79 -35.38
CA ALA A 143 4.86 -1.63 -34.87
C ALA A 143 4.11 -0.30 -35.09
N ASN A 144 4.28 0.64 -34.15
CA ASN A 144 3.77 2.02 -34.21
C ASN A 144 2.23 2.18 -34.15
N LEU A 145 1.50 1.18 -33.66
CA LEU A 145 0.09 1.35 -33.33
C LEU A 145 -0.07 2.06 -31.98
N ALA A 146 -1.02 3.00 -31.91
CA ALA A 146 -1.34 3.72 -30.69
C ALA A 146 -2.20 2.86 -29.77
N ILE A 147 -1.76 2.70 -28.52
CA ILE A 147 -2.49 1.96 -27.49
C ILE A 147 -3.37 2.93 -26.72
N THR A 148 -4.63 2.56 -26.49
CA THR A 148 -5.54 3.30 -25.62
C THR A 148 -5.57 2.62 -24.26
N TRP A 149 -5.20 3.35 -23.21
CA TRP A 149 -5.26 2.89 -21.83
C TRP A 149 -6.52 3.39 -21.14
N SER A 150 -7.10 2.56 -20.27
CA SER A 150 -8.25 2.93 -19.44
C SER A 150 -8.28 2.15 -18.13
N SER A 151 -8.96 2.71 -17.13
CA SER A 151 -9.28 2.05 -15.85
C SER A 151 -10.80 1.99 -15.69
N ASP A 152 -11.33 0.87 -15.21
CA ASP A 152 -12.75 0.76 -14.85
C ASP A 152 -13.10 1.49 -13.53
N ASN A 153 -12.10 1.81 -12.72
CA ASN A 153 -12.26 2.44 -11.41
C ASN A 153 -11.03 3.30 -11.03
N GLU A 154 -11.05 4.54 -11.49
CA GLU A 154 -9.99 5.54 -11.22
C GLU A 154 -9.89 5.96 -9.75
N ASN A 155 -10.90 5.67 -8.91
CA ASN A 155 -10.79 5.88 -7.47
C ASN A 155 -9.87 4.84 -6.80
N VAL A 156 -9.62 3.70 -7.46
CA VAL A 156 -8.72 2.64 -6.99
C VAL A 156 -7.36 2.70 -7.68
N ALA A 157 -7.35 2.76 -9.02
CA ALA A 157 -6.11 2.88 -9.79
C ALA A 157 -6.34 3.66 -11.08
N THR A 158 -5.41 4.56 -11.41
CA THR A 158 -5.38 5.29 -12.68
C THR A 158 -4.27 4.71 -13.58
N VAL A 159 -4.34 5.00 -14.88
CA VAL A 159 -3.29 4.66 -15.85
C VAL A 159 -3.10 5.81 -16.82
N ASP A 160 -1.85 6.19 -17.11
CA ASP A 160 -1.54 7.23 -18.09
C ASP A 160 -1.36 6.67 -19.52
N GLU A 161 -1.07 7.54 -20.49
CA GLU A 161 -0.84 7.16 -21.90
C GLU A 161 0.38 6.25 -22.12
N ASN A 162 1.27 6.17 -21.14
CA ASN A 162 2.50 5.36 -21.17
C ASN A 162 2.36 4.03 -20.40
N GLY A 163 1.18 3.73 -19.84
CA GLY A 163 0.97 2.54 -19.03
C GLY A 163 1.49 2.65 -17.59
N ASN A 164 1.77 3.87 -17.11
CA ASN A 164 2.09 4.11 -15.70
C ASN A 164 0.80 4.06 -14.88
N VAL A 165 0.74 3.12 -13.95
CA VAL A 165 -0.38 2.88 -13.04
C VAL A 165 -0.09 3.52 -11.69
N THR A 166 -1.00 4.36 -11.20
CA THR A 166 -0.93 4.95 -9.85
C THR A 166 -2.08 4.42 -8.99
N ALA A 167 -1.76 3.83 -7.85
CA ALA A 167 -2.72 3.34 -6.87
C ALA A 167 -3.29 4.49 -6.02
N THR A 168 -4.58 4.78 -6.14
CA THR A 168 -5.21 5.96 -5.54
C THR A 168 -6.03 5.64 -4.29
N GLY A 169 -6.64 4.46 -4.21
CA GLY A 169 -7.52 4.06 -3.11
C GLY A 169 -7.66 2.55 -3.00
N SER A 170 -8.06 2.05 -1.83
CA SER A 170 -8.21 0.62 -1.60
C SER A 170 -9.35 0.00 -2.42
N GLY A 171 -9.13 -1.21 -2.95
CA GLY A 171 -10.12 -1.93 -3.75
C GLY A 171 -9.53 -2.67 -4.95
N THR A 172 -10.35 -2.88 -5.97
CA THR A 172 -9.92 -3.52 -7.23
C THR A 172 -10.32 -2.65 -8.42
N ALA A 173 -9.41 -2.53 -9.39
CA ALA A 173 -9.62 -1.93 -10.70
C ALA A 173 -9.10 -2.86 -11.80
N THR A 174 -9.66 -2.75 -12.98
CA THR A 174 -9.17 -3.40 -14.20
C THR A 174 -8.59 -2.35 -15.13
N ILE A 175 -7.30 -2.46 -15.40
CA ILE A 175 -6.60 -1.64 -16.39
C ILE A 175 -6.67 -2.36 -17.74
N THR A 176 -7.14 -1.65 -18.77
CA THR A 176 -7.30 -2.16 -20.13
C THR A 176 -6.39 -1.40 -21.08
N ALA A 177 -5.55 -2.13 -21.82
CA ALA A 177 -4.83 -1.65 -22.99
C ALA A 177 -5.54 -2.15 -24.24
N ALA A 178 -5.98 -1.24 -25.09
CA ALA A 178 -6.74 -1.57 -26.30
C ALA A 178 -6.04 -1.05 -27.57
N VAL A 179 -6.09 -1.85 -28.64
CA VAL A 179 -5.60 -1.45 -29.97
C VAL A 179 -6.44 -2.14 -31.04
N GLU A 180 -6.99 -1.35 -31.97
CA GLU A 180 -7.72 -1.84 -33.17
C GLU A 180 -8.76 -2.96 -32.92
N GLY A 181 -9.42 -2.95 -31.76
CA GLY A 181 -10.47 -3.92 -31.40
C GLY A 181 -10.00 -5.15 -30.63
N ASP A 182 -8.69 -5.29 -30.38
CA ASP A 182 -8.12 -6.25 -29.44
C ASP A 182 -7.80 -5.57 -28.10
N GLU A 183 -7.92 -6.32 -27.00
CA GLU A 183 -7.76 -5.82 -25.64
C GLU A 183 -6.90 -6.76 -24.79
N ALA A 184 -6.02 -6.18 -23.98
CA ALA A 184 -5.33 -6.88 -22.92
C ALA A 184 -5.61 -6.20 -21.58
N ILE A 185 -5.87 -7.01 -20.56
CA ILE A 185 -6.32 -6.54 -19.25
C ILE A 185 -5.37 -6.93 -18.13
N CYS A 186 -5.28 -6.07 -17.11
CA CYS A 186 -4.57 -6.31 -15.87
C CYS A 186 -5.48 -5.99 -14.68
N THR A 187 -5.67 -6.95 -13.78
CA THR A 187 -6.40 -6.72 -12.53
C THR A 187 -5.47 -6.11 -11.48
N VAL A 188 -5.75 -4.89 -11.05
CA VAL A 188 -5.01 -4.19 -10.00
C VAL A 188 -5.79 -4.27 -8.70
N THR A 189 -5.20 -4.92 -7.69
CA THR A 189 -5.71 -4.92 -6.32
C THR A 189 -4.88 -3.94 -5.49
N VAL A 190 -5.53 -2.97 -4.88
CA VAL A 190 -4.89 -1.95 -4.04
C VAL A 190 -5.31 -2.16 -2.59
N ASN A 191 -4.33 -2.32 -1.71
CA ASN A 191 -4.51 -2.37 -0.26
C ASN A 191 -4.25 -0.98 0.33
N PRO A 192 -4.93 -0.58 1.41
CA PRO A 192 -4.58 0.66 2.08
C PRO A 192 -3.21 0.55 2.75
N ASN A 193 -2.43 1.63 2.74
CA ASN A 193 -1.24 1.70 3.57
C ASN A 193 -1.65 1.87 5.03
N VAL A 194 -1.10 1.03 5.90
CA VAL A 194 -1.31 1.10 7.34
C VAL A 194 -0.03 1.60 8.00
N TYR A 195 -0.13 2.75 8.67
CA TYR A 195 0.97 3.37 9.40
C TYR A 195 0.71 3.35 10.89
N VAL A 196 1.69 2.89 11.67
CA VAL A 196 1.53 2.72 13.11
C VAL A 196 2.70 3.35 13.85
N ALA A 197 2.49 4.42 14.60
CA ALA A 197 3.51 5.02 15.46
C ALA A 197 3.73 4.18 16.72
N GLY A 198 4.96 4.18 17.24
CA GLY A 198 5.26 3.59 18.53
C GLY A 198 6.73 3.64 18.90
N PHE A 199 7.17 2.62 19.62
CA PHE A 199 8.57 2.47 19.99
C PHE A 199 8.93 1.01 20.28
N THR A 200 10.22 0.72 20.21
CA THR A 200 10.79 -0.53 20.69
C THR A 200 11.75 -0.26 21.84
N THR A 201 11.93 -1.20 22.77
CA THR A 201 12.84 -1.04 23.91
C THR A 201 13.80 -2.22 23.97
N ASN A 202 15.10 -1.91 24.02
CA ASN A 202 16.16 -2.92 24.06
C ASN A 202 16.37 -3.50 25.48
N SER A 203 17.31 -4.43 25.61
CA SER A 203 17.67 -5.05 26.90
C SER A 203 18.18 -4.07 27.94
N ASP A 204 18.75 -2.94 27.51
CA ASP A 204 19.28 -1.88 28.36
C ASP A 204 18.20 -0.88 28.79
N LYS A 205 16.92 -1.16 28.46
CA LYS A 205 15.74 -0.33 28.76
C LYS A 205 15.77 1.03 28.07
N VAL A 206 16.48 1.14 26.95
CA VAL A 206 16.46 2.33 26.09
C VAL A 206 15.36 2.13 25.05
N SER A 207 14.41 3.07 25.01
CA SER A 207 13.35 3.08 24.01
C SER A 207 13.80 3.84 22.75
N SER A 208 13.46 3.33 21.58
CA SER A 208 13.71 3.98 20.28
C SER A 208 12.37 4.19 19.57
N ALA A 209 12.09 5.44 19.21
CA ALA A 209 10.92 5.81 18.43
C ALA A 209 10.96 5.13 17.07
N ALA A 210 9.83 4.52 16.69
CA ALA A 210 9.68 3.81 15.43
C ALA A 210 8.25 3.98 14.91
N TYR A 211 8.06 3.60 13.67
CA TYR A 211 6.73 3.31 13.14
C TYR A 211 6.77 2.07 12.27
N TRP A 212 5.61 1.45 12.07
CA TRP A 212 5.47 0.35 11.13
C TRP A 212 4.67 0.81 9.92
N LYS A 213 5.18 0.59 8.72
CA LYS A 213 4.44 0.74 7.47
C LYS A 213 4.14 -0.65 6.94
N ASN A 214 2.86 -1.02 6.87
CA ASN A 214 2.41 -2.34 6.40
C ASN A 214 3.08 -3.53 7.12
N GLY A 215 3.37 -3.37 8.41
CA GLY A 215 4.05 -4.40 9.22
C GLY A 215 5.59 -4.30 9.24
N GLU A 216 6.20 -3.50 8.36
CA GLU A 216 7.65 -3.31 8.34
C GLU A 216 8.08 -2.16 9.26
N GLU A 217 8.99 -2.46 10.18
CA GLU A 217 9.53 -1.50 11.16
C GLU A 217 10.46 -0.48 10.49
N GLN A 218 10.20 0.80 10.77
CA GLN A 218 10.96 1.96 10.33
C GLN A 218 11.45 2.72 11.58
N GLN A 219 12.76 2.72 11.82
CA GLN A 219 13.36 3.42 12.96
C GLN A 219 13.48 4.92 12.68
N LEU A 220 13.01 5.77 13.60
CA LEU A 220 13.03 7.22 13.44
C LEU A 220 14.30 7.87 13.99
N THR A 221 14.85 7.32 15.07
CA THR A 221 16.03 7.88 15.73
C THR A 221 16.86 6.76 16.35
N LEU A 222 18.17 6.78 16.10
CA LEU A 222 19.12 5.77 16.58
C LEU A 222 20.07 6.29 17.68
N ASN A 223 19.74 7.43 18.29
CA ASN A 223 20.58 8.04 19.33
C ASN A 223 20.53 7.20 20.63
N ALA A 224 21.56 7.36 21.48
CA ALA A 224 21.72 6.60 22.73
C ALA A 224 20.64 6.91 23.80
N ASN A 225 19.90 8.01 23.64
CA ASN A 225 18.89 8.45 24.61
C ASN A 225 17.49 7.95 24.22
N SER A 226 16.63 7.77 25.22
CA SER A 226 15.29 7.22 25.00
C SER A 226 14.40 8.15 24.17
N SER A 227 13.68 7.59 23.21
CA SER A 227 12.69 8.27 22.39
C SER A 227 11.44 7.41 22.21
N ALA A 228 10.30 8.06 21.99
CA ALA A 228 9.04 7.37 21.72
C ALA A 228 8.14 8.19 20.79
N ALA A 229 7.64 7.58 19.71
CA ALA A 229 6.56 8.14 18.91
C ALA A 229 5.21 7.74 19.54
N ARG A 230 4.27 8.68 19.55
CA ARG A 230 2.98 8.57 20.25
C ARG A 230 1.78 8.68 19.33
N ALA A 231 1.85 9.55 18.33
CA ALA A 231 0.79 9.73 17.35
C ALA A 231 1.37 9.90 15.94
N ILE A 232 0.54 9.63 14.95
CA ILE A 232 0.89 9.65 13.52
C ILE A 232 -0.26 10.23 12.71
N PHE A 233 0.10 10.96 11.65
CA PHE A 233 -0.81 11.50 10.65
C PHE A 233 -0.16 11.43 9.28
N VAL A 234 -0.93 11.13 8.23
CA VAL A 234 -0.41 11.06 6.85
C VAL A 234 -1.18 12.00 5.94
N ASP A 235 -0.51 13.02 5.41
CA ASP A 235 -1.07 13.96 4.43
C ASP A 235 -0.30 13.87 3.10
N GLY A 236 -1.01 13.72 1.99
CA GLY A 236 -0.39 13.30 0.71
C GLY A 236 0.55 12.09 0.89
N SER A 237 1.80 12.24 0.48
CA SER A 237 2.90 11.28 0.69
C SER A 237 3.69 11.53 1.98
N ASP A 238 3.41 12.60 2.70
CA ASP A 238 4.15 13.01 3.90
C ASP A 238 3.62 12.28 5.14
N VAL A 239 4.52 11.65 5.88
CA VAL A 239 4.24 10.97 7.14
C VAL A 239 4.75 11.84 8.29
N TYR A 240 3.83 12.26 9.16
CA TYR A 240 4.10 13.06 10.34
C TYR A 240 3.90 12.22 11.59
N LEU A 241 4.87 12.24 12.49
CA LEU A 241 4.76 11.61 13.80
C LEU A 241 5.14 12.60 14.88
N THR A 242 4.56 12.47 16.07
CA THR A 242 4.98 13.25 17.24
C THR A 242 5.22 12.38 18.45
N GLY A 243 6.04 12.86 19.37
CA GLY A 243 6.42 12.17 20.58
C GLY A 243 7.52 12.91 21.32
N SER A 244 8.35 12.17 22.08
CA SER A 244 9.41 12.79 22.87
C SER A 244 10.75 12.10 22.67
N THR A 245 11.83 12.87 22.78
CA THR A 245 13.21 12.37 22.82
C THR A 245 13.94 12.97 24.01
N ALA A 246 14.60 12.14 24.80
CA ALA A 246 15.44 12.59 25.90
C ALA A 246 16.74 13.20 25.37
N ASN A 247 17.12 14.38 25.86
CA ASN A 247 18.44 14.95 25.66
C ASN A 247 19.46 14.33 26.65
N ASP A 248 20.72 14.77 26.59
CA ASP A 248 21.80 14.26 27.44
C ASP A 248 21.60 14.54 28.94
N ASP A 249 20.77 15.52 29.28
CA ASP A 249 20.36 15.85 30.65
C ASP A 249 19.10 15.08 31.08
N PHE A 250 18.66 14.09 30.29
CA PHE A 250 17.43 13.30 30.50
C PHE A 250 16.13 14.11 30.52
N ILE A 251 16.14 15.29 29.90
CA ILE A 251 14.95 16.10 29.68
C ILE A 251 14.28 15.61 28.39
N TYR A 252 13.00 15.24 28.48
CA TYR A 252 12.21 14.82 27.33
C TYR A 252 11.71 16.03 26.53
N LEU A 253 12.26 16.22 25.34
CA LEU A 253 11.88 17.29 24.42
C LEU A 253 10.75 16.83 23.49
N PRO A 254 9.80 17.71 23.11
CA PRO A 254 8.72 17.37 22.21
C PRO A 254 9.22 17.41 20.75
N ILE A 255 8.99 16.33 20.02
CA ILE A 255 9.55 16.14 18.68
C ILE A 255 8.42 15.93 17.66
N ILE A 256 8.64 16.45 16.46
CA ILE A 256 7.97 16.00 15.25
C ILE A 256 8.97 15.29 14.33
N TRP A 257 8.57 14.15 13.78
CA TRP A 257 9.28 13.49 12.70
C TRP A 257 8.46 13.63 11.42
N LYS A 258 9.01 14.31 10.42
CA LYS A 258 8.42 14.42 9.08
C LYS A 258 9.26 13.61 8.09
N ASN A 259 8.70 12.52 7.57
CA ASN A 259 9.40 11.60 6.66
C ASN A 259 10.77 11.12 7.22
N GLY A 260 10.84 10.89 8.52
CA GLY A 260 12.07 10.52 9.24
C GLY A 260 12.98 11.70 9.64
N ASN A 261 12.79 12.89 9.07
CA ASN A 261 13.51 14.09 9.51
C ASN A 261 12.97 14.59 10.84
N THR A 262 13.86 14.94 11.76
CA THR A 262 13.52 15.33 13.13
C THR A 262 13.50 16.85 13.27
N GLU A 263 12.45 17.38 13.91
CA GLU A 263 12.32 18.79 14.30
C GLU A 263 11.81 18.89 15.75
N ASP A 264 12.39 19.81 16.51
CA ASP A 264 11.98 20.11 17.90
C ASP A 264 10.82 21.10 17.86
N LEU A 265 9.73 20.81 18.58
CA LEU A 265 8.54 21.66 18.63
C LEU A 265 8.69 22.86 19.57
N ALA A 266 9.85 23.00 20.22
CA ALA A 266 10.18 24.01 21.22
C ALA A 266 9.34 23.90 22.51
N SER A 267 10.00 23.68 23.64
CA SER A 267 9.38 23.68 24.98
C SER A 267 10.18 24.42 26.05
N GLY A 268 11.36 24.95 25.70
CA GLY A 268 12.34 25.39 26.68
C GLY A 268 13.15 24.21 27.23
N LEU A 269 13.46 24.24 28.54
CA LEU A 269 14.28 23.24 29.24
C LEU A 269 13.42 22.28 30.11
N PHE A 270 12.15 22.07 29.75
CA PHE A 270 11.19 21.30 30.55
C PHE A 270 10.76 20.02 29.85
N ASN A 271 10.44 19.00 30.66
CA ASN A 271 9.89 17.75 30.15
C ASN A 271 8.57 18.01 29.43
N SER A 272 8.44 17.51 28.22
CA SER A 272 7.29 17.77 27.36
C SER A 272 6.85 16.51 26.65
N PHE A 273 5.53 16.28 26.68
CA PHE A 273 4.94 15.02 26.27
C PHE A 273 3.80 15.25 25.27
N PRO A 274 4.11 15.31 23.97
CA PRO A 274 3.11 15.26 22.91
C PRO A 274 2.25 14.00 23.03
N SER A 275 0.97 14.10 22.73
CA SER A 275 0.01 13.01 22.86
C SER A 275 -0.76 12.75 21.56
N SER A 276 -1.00 13.78 20.75
CA SER A 276 -1.79 13.71 19.53
C SER A 276 -1.29 14.73 18.50
N ILE A 277 -1.46 14.41 17.22
CA ILE A 277 -1.10 15.28 16.09
C ILE A 277 -2.28 15.34 15.11
N TYR A 278 -2.48 16.50 14.51
CA TYR A 278 -3.38 16.73 13.39
C TYR A 278 -2.71 17.67 12.39
N ILE A 279 -2.84 17.38 11.10
CA ILE A 279 -2.30 18.21 10.00
C ILE A 279 -3.48 18.77 9.20
N ASP A 280 -3.51 20.09 8.99
CA ASP A 280 -4.49 20.76 8.13
C ASP A 280 -3.75 21.63 7.10
N GLY A 281 -3.59 21.11 5.89
CA GLY A 281 -2.78 21.73 4.85
C GLY A 281 -1.31 21.87 5.29
N GLN A 282 -0.85 23.11 5.49
CA GLN A 282 0.52 23.39 5.95
C GLN A 282 0.64 23.48 7.48
N ASP A 283 -0.49 23.52 8.19
CA ASP A 283 -0.50 23.75 9.62
C ASP A 283 -0.41 22.43 10.39
N VAL A 284 0.54 22.40 11.32
CA VAL A 284 0.79 21.29 12.24
C VAL A 284 0.20 21.64 13.60
N PHE A 285 -0.67 20.78 14.13
CA PHE A 285 -1.22 20.93 15.48
C PHE A 285 -0.85 19.72 16.32
N VAL A 286 -0.15 19.94 17.43
CA VAL A 286 0.24 18.88 18.36
C VAL A 286 -0.28 19.20 19.75
N ALA A 287 -1.11 18.33 20.31
CA ALA A 287 -1.59 18.45 21.69
C ALA A 287 -0.71 17.62 22.64
N GLY A 288 -0.53 18.11 23.87
CA GLY A 288 0.19 17.40 24.92
C GLY A 288 0.28 18.24 26.20
N TYR A 289 1.36 18.08 26.95
CA TYR A 289 1.60 18.89 28.14
C TYR A 289 3.08 19.12 28.39
N ILE A 290 3.38 20.24 29.06
CA ILE A 290 4.70 20.58 29.59
C ILE A 290 4.67 20.34 31.09
N ASP A 291 5.65 19.60 31.60
CA ASP A 291 5.88 19.40 33.02
C ASP A 291 6.99 20.36 33.49
N SER A 292 6.59 21.41 34.21
CA SER A 292 7.49 22.42 34.77
C SER A 292 8.30 21.92 35.97
N GLY A 293 8.04 20.70 36.45
CA GLY A 293 8.54 20.15 37.72
C GLY A 293 7.69 20.53 38.93
N THR A 294 6.79 21.50 38.80
CA THR A 294 5.86 21.93 39.87
C THR A 294 4.40 21.71 39.51
N SER A 295 4.08 21.79 38.22
CA SER A 295 2.76 21.52 37.67
C SER A 295 2.87 21.14 36.19
N THR A 296 1.85 20.46 35.71
CA THR A 296 1.63 20.12 34.31
C THR A 296 0.72 21.14 33.64
N MET A 297 1.13 21.60 32.47
CA MET A 297 0.40 22.59 31.68
C MET A 297 -0.04 21.96 30.36
N ALA A 298 -1.34 21.94 30.11
CA ALA A 298 -1.90 21.56 28.82
C ALA A 298 -1.37 22.52 27.75
N THR A 299 -0.84 21.98 26.66
CA THR A 299 -0.14 22.74 25.62
C THR A 299 -0.57 22.30 24.24
N LEU A 300 -0.69 23.27 23.33
CA LEU A 300 -0.83 23.07 21.90
C LEU A 300 0.43 23.63 21.20
N TRP A 301 1.20 22.77 20.54
CA TRP A 301 2.31 23.19 19.69
C TRP A 301 1.81 23.41 18.25
N THR A 302 2.27 24.48 17.63
CA THR A 302 1.95 24.86 16.25
C THR A 302 3.18 25.39 15.53
N ASN A 303 3.52 24.82 14.37
CA ASN A 303 4.54 25.33 13.42
C ASN A 303 5.82 25.92 14.09
N GLY A 304 6.45 25.16 15.00
CA GLY A 304 7.70 25.54 15.67
C GLY A 304 7.56 26.45 16.91
N GLY A 305 6.33 26.75 17.35
CA GLY A 305 6.02 27.43 18.60
C GLY A 305 4.96 26.68 19.43
N PHE A 306 4.57 27.24 20.57
CA PHE A 306 3.53 26.66 21.41
C PHE A 306 2.66 27.71 22.12
N GLU A 307 1.44 27.30 22.41
CA GLU A 307 0.46 28.02 23.22
C GLU A 307 0.11 27.16 24.45
N ALA A 308 0.25 27.73 25.64
CA ALA A 308 -0.25 27.10 26.85
C ALA A 308 -1.78 27.30 26.92
N LEU A 309 -2.52 26.20 27.05
CA LEU A 309 -3.99 26.20 27.14
C LEU A 309 -4.50 26.47 28.56
N THR A 310 -3.58 26.55 29.52
CA THR A 310 -3.83 26.88 30.92
C THR A 310 -2.74 27.82 31.45
N ASP A 311 -3.02 28.50 32.56
CA ASP A 311 -2.09 29.42 33.20
C ASP A 311 -1.10 28.72 34.17
N GLY A 312 -1.17 27.40 34.28
CA GLY A 312 -0.32 26.59 35.15
C GLY A 312 -0.68 26.63 36.63
N SER A 313 -1.82 27.23 37.00
CA SER A 313 -2.30 27.28 38.39
C SER A 313 -2.83 25.94 38.91
N ALA A 314 -3.13 25.00 38.02
CA ALA A 314 -3.57 23.64 38.33
C ALA A 314 -2.99 22.66 37.30
N ASP A 315 -2.78 21.42 37.72
CA ASP A 315 -2.36 20.35 36.81
C ASP A 315 -3.37 20.16 35.68
N SER A 316 -2.84 20.02 34.47
CA SER A 316 -3.63 19.94 33.26
C SER A 316 -2.85 19.23 32.15
N ALA A 317 -3.59 18.55 31.26
CA ALA A 317 -3.00 17.98 30.07
C ALA A 317 -3.96 18.05 28.89
N ALA A 318 -3.45 18.33 27.71
CA ALA A 318 -4.11 18.08 26.44
C ALA A 318 -3.70 16.70 25.92
N LEU A 319 -4.66 15.86 25.58
CA LEU A 319 -4.44 14.46 25.22
C LEU A 319 -4.81 14.15 23.77
N SER A 320 -5.68 14.94 23.17
CA SER A 320 -6.10 14.77 21.77
C SER A 320 -6.40 16.12 21.11
N VAL A 321 -6.06 16.23 19.83
CA VAL A 321 -6.40 17.38 18.98
C VAL A 321 -7.13 16.91 17.72
N PHE A 322 -8.10 17.71 17.28
CA PHE A 322 -8.84 17.52 16.03
C PHE A 322 -9.16 18.88 15.42
N VAL A 323 -9.00 19.04 14.11
CA VAL A 323 -9.33 20.28 13.39
C VAL A 323 -10.53 20.04 12.49
N SER A 324 -11.53 20.92 12.56
CA SER A 324 -12.73 20.83 11.71
C SER A 324 -13.29 22.21 11.41
N GLY A 325 -13.53 22.51 10.13
CA GLY A 325 -14.11 23.79 9.71
C GLY A 325 -13.27 25.02 10.07
N GLY A 326 -11.96 24.86 10.21
CA GLY A 326 -11.03 25.91 10.67
C GLY A 326 -10.97 26.11 12.18
N ASP A 327 -11.77 25.38 12.95
CA ASP A 327 -11.72 25.37 14.41
C ASP A 327 -10.81 24.24 14.91
N VAL A 328 -9.99 24.53 15.92
CA VAL A 328 -9.12 23.57 16.61
C VAL A 328 -9.79 23.14 17.91
N TYR A 329 -10.04 21.84 18.03
CA TYR A 329 -10.63 21.21 19.20
C TYR A 329 -9.56 20.40 19.92
N VAL A 330 -9.39 20.65 21.22
CA VAL A 330 -8.43 19.94 22.06
C VAL A 330 -9.16 19.36 23.26
N ALA A 331 -8.89 18.10 23.59
CA ALA A 331 -9.51 17.44 24.74
C ALA A 331 -8.47 16.94 25.74
N GLY A 332 -8.86 16.89 27.01
CA GLY A 332 -7.98 16.52 28.10
C GLY A 332 -8.63 16.73 29.46
N TYR A 333 -7.86 17.27 30.40
CA TYR A 333 -8.35 17.60 31.74
C TYR A 333 -7.68 18.84 32.34
N ILE A 334 -8.36 19.45 33.32
CA ILE A 334 -7.82 20.44 34.25
C ILE A 334 -8.21 19.98 35.67
N ASN A 335 -7.29 20.01 36.61
CA ASN A 335 -7.58 19.72 38.01
C ASN A 335 -8.44 20.83 38.64
N ASN A 336 -9.48 20.45 39.38
CA ASN A 336 -10.28 21.39 40.14
C ASN A 336 -9.58 21.80 41.45
N ALA A 337 -10.23 22.66 42.24
CA ALA A 337 -9.69 23.16 43.51
C ALA A 337 -9.37 22.07 44.57
N ASN A 338 -9.87 20.83 44.39
CA ASN A 338 -9.56 19.68 45.24
C ASN A 338 -8.49 18.75 44.61
N ASP A 339 -7.79 19.23 43.58
CA ASP A 339 -6.75 18.48 42.86
C ASP A 339 -7.28 17.19 42.20
N LEU A 340 -8.54 17.23 41.74
CA LEU A 340 -9.16 16.13 41.01
C LEU A 340 -9.28 16.51 39.53
N PRO A 341 -8.87 15.64 38.59
CA PRO A 341 -8.95 15.94 37.16
C PRO A 341 -10.41 16.05 36.72
N VAL A 342 -10.67 17.00 35.86
CA VAL A 342 -11.99 17.26 35.31
C VAL A 342 -11.87 17.35 33.80
N VAL A 343 -12.68 16.54 33.10
CA VAL A 343 -12.78 16.53 31.64
C VAL A 343 -12.93 17.95 31.11
N THR A 344 -12.10 18.28 30.11
CA THR A 344 -12.03 19.62 29.54
C THR A 344 -11.95 19.54 28.02
N LEU A 345 -12.68 20.42 27.36
CA LEU A 345 -12.60 20.71 25.93
C LEU A 345 -12.14 22.16 25.77
N TRP A 346 -11.08 22.38 25.00
CA TRP A 346 -10.71 23.68 24.49
C TRP A 346 -11.14 23.78 23.02
N LYS A 347 -11.71 24.91 22.64
CA LYS A 347 -11.97 25.28 21.25
C LYS A 347 -11.22 26.57 20.96
N ASN A 348 -10.28 26.53 20.02
CA ASN A 348 -9.40 27.65 19.67
C ASN A 348 -8.73 28.29 20.91
N GLY A 349 -8.14 27.45 21.77
CA GLY A 349 -7.50 27.89 23.01
C GLY A 349 -8.46 28.18 24.19
N VAL A 350 -9.77 28.26 23.94
CA VAL A 350 -10.76 28.66 24.97
C VAL A 350 -11.47 27.45 25.57
N VAL A 351 -11.44 27.32 26.90
CA VAL A 351 -12.18 26.30 27.66
C VAL A 351 -13.69 26.39 27.40
N GLN A 352 -14.31 25.26 27.10
CA GLN A 352 -15.75 25.11 26.89
C GLN A 352 -16.43 24.54 28.14
N ASN A 353 -17.66 24.97 28.40
CA ASN A 353 -18.47 24.44 29.50
C ASN A 353 -19.18 23.15 29.07
N LEU A 354 -19.03 22.07 29.84
CA LEU A 354 -19.62 20.76 29.54
C LEU A 354 -20.69 20.43 30.59
N ALA A 355 -21.93 20.16 30.16
CA ALA A 355 -23.04 19.89 31.09
C ALA A 355 -22.81 18.62 31.93
N GLY A 356 -22.19 17.59 31.35
CA GLY A 356 -21.87 16.31 31.98
C GLY A 356 -20.51 16.25 32.68
N GLN A 357 -19.94 17.40 33.05
CA GLN A 357 -18.62 17.47 33.68
C GLN A 357 -18.65 16.86 35.10
N LEU A 358 -17.76 15.90 35.36
CA LEU A 358 -17.65 15.19 36.64
C LEU A 358 -16.23 15.30 37.21
N PRO A 359 -16.04 15.34 38.54
CA PRO A 359 -14.70 15.20 39.11
C PRO A 359 -14.15 13.81 38.82
N ARG A 360 -12.81 13.69 38.80
CA ARG A 360 -12.09 12.45 38.49
C ARG A 360 -12.44 11.93 37.10
N SER A 361 -12.54 12.82 36.12
CA SER A 361 -12.82 12.51 34.72
C SER A 361 -11.75 13.07 33.80
N VAL A 362 -11.51 12.37 32.70
CA VAL A 362 -10.51 12.72 31.68
C VAL A 362 -11.07 12.38 30.30
N ALA A 363 -10.89 13.25 29.31
CA ALA A 363 -11.08 12.91 27.90
C ALA A 363 -9.72 12.61 27.26
N ASN A 364 -9.56 11.37 26.78
CA ASN A 364 -8.34 10.91 26.09
C ASN A 364 -8.39 11.20 24.59
N SER A 365 -9.59 11.38 24.01
CA SER A 365 -9.78 11.52 22.57
C SER A 365 -10.88 12.53 22.25
N VAL A 366 -10.69 13.32 21.18
CA VAL A 366 -11.71 14.17 20.57
C VAL A 366 -11.90 13.82 19.11
N TYR A 367 -13.15 13.86 18.65
CA TYR A 367 -13.52 13.77 17.25
C TYR A 367 -14.68 14.72 16.95
N VAL A 368 -14.72 15.28 15.75
CA VAL A 368 -15.80 16.20 15.32
C VAL A 368 -16.41 15.70 14.02
N GLU A 369 -17.72 15.45 14.01
CA GLU A 369 -18.49 15.07 12.81
C GLU A 369 -19.62 16.08 12.59
N GLY A 370 -19.49 16.89 11.53
CA GLY A 370 -20.42 18.00 11.28
C GLY A 370 -20.41 19.00 12.44
N ASN A 371 -21.54 19.14 13.15
CA ASN A 371 -21.68 20.03 14.30
C ASN A 371 -21.49 19.31 15.65
N ASP A 372 -21.35 17.99 15.66
CA ASP A 372 -21.26 17.20 16.88
C ASP A 372 -19.80 17.02 17.30
N VAL A 373 -19.49 17.35 18.56
CA VAL A 373 -18.19 17.13 19.19
C VAL A 373 -18.28 15.96 20.15
N TYR A 374 -17.40 14.98 19.99
CA TYR A 374 -17.35 13.77 20.79
C TYR A 374 -16.05 13.73 21.58
N LEU A 375 -16.15 13.64 22.90
CA LEU A 375 -15.00 13.38 23.77
C LEU A 375 -15.10 11.96 24.32
N GLY A 376 -14.04 11.17 24.27
CA GLY A 376 -14.03 9.82 24.83
C GLY A 376 -12.96 9.69 25.88
N GLY A 377 -13.29 9.03 26.98
CA GLY A 377 -12.37 8.80 28.07
C GLY A 377 -13.01 8.01 29.19
N SER A 378 -12.79 8.45 30.43
CA SER A 378 -13.39 7.80 31.60
C SER A 378 -13.61 8.77 32.75
N TYR A 379 -14.46 8.36 33.69
CA TYR A 379 -14.57 9.00 35.00
C TYR A 379 -14.58 7.96 36.13
N LYS A 380 -14.26 8.35 37.37
CA LYS A 380 -14.36 7.44 38.52
C LYS A 380 -15.71 7.55 39.22
N ASN A 381 -16.41 6.43 39.35
CA ASN A 381 -17.66 6.37 40.10
C ASN A 381 -17.43 6.36 41.63
N ALA A 382 -18.52 6.28 42.40
CA ALA A 382 -18.50 6.28 43.86
C ALA A 382 -17.67 5.13 44.47
N ASN A 383 -17.50 4.02 43.74
CA ASN A 383 -16.69 2.88 44.15
C ASN A 383 -15.24 2.96 43.66
N ASN A 384 -14.80 4.14 43.17
CA ASN A 384 -13.47 4.37 42.62
C ASN A 384 -13.14 3.51 41.37
N ILE A 385 -14.17 2.99 40.70
CA ILE A 385 -14.05 2.25 39.44
C ILE A 385 -14.08 3.23 38.27
N SER A 386 -13.17 3.04 37.31
CA SER A 386 -13.15 3.81 36.06
C SER A 386 -14.30 3.33 35.17
N VAL A 387 -15.18 4.25 34.77
CA VAL A 387 -16.30 4.03 33.87
C VAL A 387 -15.94 4.66 32.53
N ALA A 388 -15.94 3.88 31.46
CA ALA A 388 -15.73 4.39 30.11
C ALA A 388 -16.92 5.26 29.70
N ALA A 389 -16.63 6.43 29.16
CA ALA A 389 -17.64 7.45 28.89
C ALA A 389 -17.34 8.25 27.63
N ILE A 390 -18.42 8.67 26.96
CA ILE A 390 -18.42 9.66 25.89
C ILE A 390 -19.14 10.92 26.40
N TRP A 391 -18.60 12.09 26.09
CA TRP A 391 -19.31 13.37 26.18
C TRP A 391 -19.65 13.85 24.77
N LYS A 392 -20.89 13.65 24.34
CA LYS A 392 -21.38 14.15 23.05
C LYS A 392 -21.97 15.55 23.27
N ASN A 393 -21.37 16.57 22.66
CA ASN A 393 -21.74 17.98 22.87
C ASN A 393 -21.80 18.36 24.36
N GLY A 394 -20.93 17.76 25.17
CA GLY A 394 -20.87 17.94 26.61
C GLY A 394 -21.85 17.10 27.43
N GLU A 395 -22.80 16.39 26.82
CA GLU A 395 -23.70 15.45 27.51
C GLU A 395 -23.02 14.09 27.72
N LEU A 396 -23.04 13.61 28.96
CA LEU A 396 -22.39 12.35 29.36
C LEU A 396 -23.22 11.13 28.94
N GLN A 397 -22.56 10.18 28.29
CA GLN A 397 -23.04 8.84 27.97
C GLN A 397 -22.03 7.78 28.45
N GLU A 398 -22.47 6.85 29.28
CA GLU A 398 -21.64 5.74 29.75
C GLU A 398 -21.59 4.60 28.73
N LEU A 399 -20.39 4.04 28.52
CA LEU A 399 -20.16 2.85 27.68
C LEU A 399 -19.83 1.58 28.47
N SER A 400 -19.59 1.71 29.78
CA SER A 400 -19.41 0.56 30.67
C SER A 400 -20.34 0.63 31.88
N ASN A 401 -20.63 -0.53 32.46
CA ASN A 401 -21.57 -0.68 33.57
C ASN A 401 -21.00 -0.27 34.95
N GLY A 402 -19.75 0.21 35.00
CA GLY A 402 -19.08 0.62 36.24
C GLY A 402 -18.77 -0.48 37.25
N LEU A 403 -18.79 -1.75 36.83
CA LEU A 403 -18.44 -2.90 37.70
C LEU A 403 -16.96 -3.25 37.66
N ASN A 404 -16.30 -3.04 36.52
CA ASN A 404 -14.88 -3.26 36.33
C ASN A 404 -14.24 -1.98 35.80
N HIS A 405 -12.93 -1.80 36.04
CA HIS A 405 -12.20 -0.66 35.48
C HIS A 405 -12.21 -0.73 33.95
N THR A 406 -12.75 0.31 33.33
CA THR A 406 -12.83 0.45 31.87
C THR A 406 -12.52 1.88 31.48
N GLU A 407 -11.76 2.05 30.41
CA GLU A 407 -11.42 3.35 29.83
C GLU A 407 -11.45 3.32 28.32
N ILE A 408 -11.85 4.45 27.72
CA ILE A 408 -11.65 4.72 26.28
C ILE A 408 -10.34 5.48 26.14
N VAL A 409 -9.50 5.07 25.20
CA VAL A 409 -8.23 5.74 24.89
C VAL A 409 -8.35 6.52 23.58
N SER A 410 -9.08 6.01 22.60
CA SER A 410 -9.24 6.63 21.28
C SER A 410 -10.65 6.39 20.74
N LEU A 411 -11.21 7.36 20.03
CA LEU A 411 -12.49 7.24 19.34
C LEU A 411 -12.45 7.85 17.94
N THR A 412 -13.34 7.38 17.09
CA THR A 412 -13.67 7.95 15.78
C THR A 412 -15.15 7.78 15.51
N VAL A 413 -15.72 8.61 14.65
CA VAL A 413 -17.16 8.61 14.34
C VAL A 413 -17.35 8.51 12.83
N HIS A 414 -18.30 7.68 12.41
CA HIS A 414 -18.65 7.56 11.00
C HIS A 414 -20.16 7.42 10.84
N ASN A 415 -20.78 8.37 10.14
CA ASN A 415 -22.23 8.43 9.91
C ASN A 415 -23.03 8.37 11.23
N GLY A 416 -22.56 9.05 12.27
CA GLY A 416 -23.15 9.07 13.60
C GLY A 416 -22.90 7.84 14.48
N ASP A 417 -22.34 6.75 13.93
CA ASP A 417 -21.89 5.60 14.73
C ASP A 417 -20.54 5.93 15.38
N VAL A 418 -20.44 5.76 16.70
CA VAL A 418 -19.19 5.96 17.45
C VAL A 418 -18.43 4.64 17.56
N TYR A 419 -17.17 4.66 17.16
CA TYR A 419 -16.24 3.56 17.32
C TYR A 419 -15.16 3.97 18.30
N ALA A 420 -14.99 3.22 19.39
CA ALA A 420 -14.02 3.54 20.42
C ALA A 420 -13.14 2.33 20.76
N ALA A 421 -11.88 2.57 21.10
CA ALA A 421 -10.97 1.55 21.56
C ALA A 421 -10.31 1.97 22.88
N GLY A 422 -10.00 0.98 23.72
CA GLY A 422 -9.44 1.18 25.04
C GLY A 422 -9.32 -0.12 25.81
N ASN A 423 -9.37 -0.04 27.14
CA ASN A 423 -8.95 -1.14 28.01
C ASN A 423 -10.04 -1.47 29.04
N THR A 424 -10.28 -2.76 29.27
CA THR A 424 -11.13 -3.27 30.34
C THR A 424 -10.31 -4.19 31.24
N ILE A 425 -10.42 -4.06 32.57
CA ILE A 425 -9.93 -5.06 33.50
C ILE A 425 -10.95 -6.20 33.57
N ASN A 426 -10.56 -7.42 33.22
CA ASN A 426 -11.45 -8.57 33.24
C ASN A 426 -11.47 -9.25 34.63
N ALA A 427 -12.26 -10.32 34.76
CA ALA A 427 -12.42 -11.07 36.02
C ALA A 427 -11.13 -11.76 36.54
N ASN A 428 -10.08 -11.84 35.71
CA ASN A 428 -8.77 -12.39 36.08
C ASN A 428 -7.75 -11.27 36.40
N ASP A 429 -8.20 -10.03 36.63
CA ASP A 429 -7.37 -8.84 36.85
C ASP A 429 -6.41 -8.52 35.69
N LEU A 430 -6.75 -8.96 34.47
CA LEU A 430 -5.98 -8.62 33.27
C LEU A 430 -6.59 -7.41 32.58
N SER A 431 -5.73 -6.45 32.20
CA SER A 431 -6.10 -5.46 31.18
C SER A 431 -6.23 -6.14 29.84
N VAL A 432 -7.40 -6.01 29.21
CA VAL A 432 -7.71 -6.54 27.88
C VAL A 432 -8.20 -5.41 26.98
N ALA A 433 -7.60 -5.34 25.80
CA ALA A 433 -8.00 -4.43 24.74
C ALA A 433 -9.48 -4.67 24.37
N THR A 434 -10.25 -3.60 24.27
CA THR A 434 -11.70 -3.64 24.05
C THR A 434 -12.07 -2.62 22.98
N LEU A 435 -12.95 -3.03 22.07
CA LEU A 435 -13.56 -2.23 21.02
C LEU A 435 -15.03 -1.99 21.38
N TRP A 436 -15.51 -0.78 21.16
CA TRP A 436 -16.93 -0.44 21.24
C TRP A 436 -17.41 0.06 19.89
N LYS A 437 -18.60 -0.40 19.49
CA LYS A 437 -19.44 0.27 18.50
C LYS A 437 -20.69 0.75 19.22
N ASN A 438 -20.84 2.07 19.34
CA ASN A 438 -21.83 2.71 20.21
C ASN A 438 -21.75 2.13 21.63
N THR A 439 -22.84 1.54 22.13
CA THR A 439 -22.91 0.92 23.46
C THR A 439 -22.54 -0.57 23.48
N THR A 440 -22.22 -1.16 22.33
CA THR A 440 -21.87 -2.58 22.22
C THR A 440 -20.37 -2.77 22.28
N SER A 441 -19.90 -3.51 23.28
CA SER A 441 -18.48 -3.82 23.49
C SER A 441 -18.09 -5.21 22.99
N GLN A 442 -16.86 -5.34 22.51
CA GLN A 442 -16.22 -6.60 22.13
C GLN A 442 -14.76 -6.59 22.58
N LEU A 443 -14.28 -7.70 23.17
CA LEU A 443 -12.86 -7.85 23.48
C LEU A 443 -12.04 -8.11 22.21
N LEU A 444 -10.86 -7.50 22.15
CA LEU A 444 -9.87 -7.72 21.10
C LEU A 444 -8.95 -8.88 21.50
N GLY A 445 -9.31 -10.08 21.06
CA GLY A 445 -8.69 -11.34 21.47
C GLY A 445 -9.59 -12.20 22.39
N ASP A 446 -9.02 -13.26 22.97
CA ASP A 446 -9.76 -14.21 23.82
C ASP A 446 -9.85 -13.79 25.30
N GLY A 447 -9.17 -12.70 25.67
CA GLY A 447 -9.13 -12.17 27.03
C GLY A 447 -8.29 -12.99 28.03
N THR A 448 -7.53 -13.98 27.57
CA THR A 448 -6.68 -14.83 28.43
C THR A 448 -5.31 -14.22 28.71
N THR A 449 -4.91 -13.25 27.90
CA THR A 449 -3.61 -12.60 27.96
C THR A 449 -3.77 -11.10 28.02
N SER A 450 -2.89 -10.41 28.75
CA SER A 450 -2.99 -8.96 28.87
C SER A 450 -2.71 -8.29 27.52
N SER A 451 -3.61 -7.40 27.14
CA SER A 451 -3.52 -6.59 25.93
C SER A 451 -4.00 -5.17 26.20
N ARG A 452 -3.58 -4.24 25.35
CA ARG A 452 -3.93 -2.83 25.43
C ARG A 452 -4.24 -2.28 24.06
N ALA A 453 -5.23 -1.41 23.97
CA ALA A 453 -5.52 -0.61 22.77
C ALA A 453 -5.21 0.86 23.04
N PHE A 454 -4.58 1.53 22.08
CA PHE A 454 -4.19 2.94 22.20
C PHE A 454 -4.77 3.85 21.12
N SER A 455 -5.06 3.33 19.93
CA SER A 455 -5.57 4.14 18.82
C SER A 455 -6.52 3.33 17.95
N ILE A 456 -7.55 3.97 17.43
CA ILE A 456 -8.49 3.40 16.45
C ILE A 456 -8.51 4.25 15.18
N TYR A 457 -8.70 3.59 14.03
CA TYR A 457 -8.90 4.23 12.74
C TYR A 457 -9.92 3.42 11.91
N LEU A 458 -10.69 4.12 11.06
CA LEU A 458 -11.63 3.50 10.12
C LEU A 458 -11.19 3.78 8.69
N ASP A 459 -11.14 2.74 7.86
CA ASP A 459 -11.00 2.86 6.41
C ASP A 459 -12.18 2.14 5.75
N GLY A 460 -13.17 2.92 5.28
CA GLY A 460 -14.45 2.39 4.82
C GLY A 460 -15.15 1.56 5.89
N VAL A 461 -15.28 0.25 5.65
CA VAL A 461 -15.91 -0.70 6.59
C VAL A 461 -14.91 -1.37 7.53
N ASP A 462 -13.61 -1.24 7.25
CA ASP A 462 -12.56 -1.89 8.02
C ASP A 462 -12.22 -1.07 9.26
N ILE A 463 -12.13 -1.76 10.40
CA ILE A 463 -11.76 -1.19 11.69
C ILE A 463 -10.33 -1.62 12.01
N TYR A 464 -9.47 -0.64 12.28
CA TYR A 464 -8.09 -0.87 12.69
C TYR A 464 -7.88 -0.35 14.10
N VAL A 465 -7.35 -1.20 14.98
CA VAL A 465 -6.95 -0.81 16.34
C VAL A 465 -5.47 -1.11 16.52
N ALA A 466 -4.70 -0.14 16.98
CA ALA A 466 -3.30 -0.33 17.33
C ALA A 466 -3.12 -0.47 18.84
N GLY A 467 -2.22 -1.38 19.23
CA GLY A 467 -1.87 -1.58 20.62
C GLY A 467 -0.77 -2.63 20.86
N ASP A 468 -0.87 -3.34 21.97
CA ASP A 468 0.06 -4.44 22.26
C ASP A 468 -0.59 -5.60 22.99
N VAL A 469 0.02 -6.77 22.82
CA VAL A 469 -0.34 -8.02 23.48
C VAL A 469 0.90 -8.57 24.17
N LYS A 470 0.77 -9.01 25.42
CA LYS A 470 1.87 -9.72 26.08
C LYS A 470 2.05 -11.12 25.49
N ASN A 471 3.28 -11.52 25.21
CA ASN A 471 3.56 -12.92 24.86
C ASN A 471 3.78 -13.79 26.11
N ALA A 472 4.08 -15.07 25.89
CA ALA A 472 4.35 -16.05 26.96
C ALA A 472 5.52 -15.67 27.89
N ASN A 473 6.44 -14.82 27.43
CA ASN A 473 7.57 -14.30 28.21
C ASN A 473 7.24 -12.96 28.90
N ASN A 474 5.97 -12.54 28.90
CA ASN A 474 5.50 -11.26 29.47
C ASN A 474 6.16 -10.03 28.80
N ILE A 475 6.55 -10.17 27.52
CA ILE A 475 7.05 -9.09 26.65
C ILE A 475 5.87 -8.52 25.88
N ASN A 476 5.72 -7.19 25.84
CA ASN A 476 4.71 -6.55 24.99
C ASN A 476 5.14 -6.65 23.53
N VAL A 477 4.26 -7.19 22.70
CA VAL A 477 4.38 -7.32 21.25
C VAL A 477 3.47 -6.26 20.64
N ALA A 478 4.00 -5.38 19.80
CA ALA A 478 3.18 -4.41 19.08
C ALA A 478 2.20 -5.15 18.17
N THR A 479 0.93 -4.78 18.18
CA THR A 479 -0.15 -5.50 17.50
C THR A 479 -1.13 -4.54 16.87
N ILE A 480 -1.60 -4.86 15.67
CA ILE A 480 -2.81 -4.27 15.09
C ILE A 480 -3.93 -5.31 15.10
N TRP A 481 -5.15 -4.88 15.38
CA TRP A 481 -6.34 -5.67 15.11
C TRP A 481 -7.04 -5.07 13.90
N LYS A 482 -7.07 -5.80 12.79
CA LYS A 482 -7.92 -5.49 11.63
C LYS A 482 -9.19 -6.30 11.74
N ASN A 483 -10.34 -5.65 11.91
CA ASN A 483 -11.64 -6.31 12.11
C ASN A 483 -11.59 -7.42 13.18
N ASN A 484 -11.00 -7.11 14.34
CA ASN A 484 -10.77 -8.03 15.46
C ASN A 484 -9.75 -9.17 15.21
N SER A 485 -9.16 -9.27 14.02
CA SER A 485 -8.08 -10.21 13.73
C SER A 485 -6.73 -9.59 14.11
N PRO A 486 -5.97 -10.17 15.07
CA PRO A 486 -4.66 -9.66 15.45
C PRO A 486 -3.59 -9.94 14.38
N GLN A 487 -2.70 -8.98 14.20
CA GLN A 487 -1.48 -9.08 13.43
C GLN A 487 -0.34 -8.45 14.23
N GLU A 488 0.70 -9.24 14.51
CA GLU A 488 1.89 -8.78 15.21
C GLU A 488 2.76 -7.90 14.30
N LEU A 489 3.30 -6.82 14.87
CA LEU A 489 4.22 -5.89 14.19
C LEU A 489 5.68 -6.10 14.61
N SER A 490 5.93 -6.99 15.57
CA SER A 490 7.26 -7.25 16.13
C SER A 490 7.42 -8.73 16.44
N ASP A 491 8.65 -9.24 16.37
CA ASP A 491 8.97 -10.66 16.62
C ASP A 491 8.84 -11.14 18.07
N GLY A 492 8.52 -10.22 19.00
CA GLY A 492 8.36 -10.50 20.43
C GLY A 492 9.64 -10.82 21.18
N THR A 493 10.81 -10.54 20.60
CA THR A 493 12.12 -10.70 21.27
C THR A 493 12.52 -9.48 22.10
N LYS A 494 12.04 -8.30 21.70
CA LYS A 494 12.18 -7.02 22.40
C LYS A 494 10.80 -6.43 22.71
N ILE A 495 10.71 -5.55 23.69
CA ILE A 495 9.45 -4.85 23.97
C ILE A 495 9.14 -3.95 22.78
N ALA A 496 7.93 -4.05 22.24
CA ALA A 496 7.40 -3.14 21.24
C ALA A 496 6.00 -2.69 21.63
N VAL A 497 5.66 -1.43 21.36
CA VAL A 497 4.36 -0.85 21.67
C VAL A 497 3.89 -0.03 20.48
N ALA A 498 2.69 -0.32 19.97
CA ALA A 498 2.02 0.52 19.00
C ALA A 498 1.12 1.54 19.72
N ARG A 499 1.24 2.82 19.39
CA ARG A 499 0.58 3.94 20.10
C ARG A 499 -0.44 4.68 19.24
N GLY A 500 -0.10 5.00 18.00
CA GLY A 500 -0.98 5.74 17.07
C GLY A 500 -1.15 4.96 15.77
N ILE A 501 -2.32 5.07 15.12
CA ILE A 501 -2.56 4.46 13.81
C ILE A 501 -3.16 5.48 12.84
N PHE A 502 -2.75 5.38 11.58
CA PHE A 502 -3.34 6.08 10.45
C PHE A 502 -3.40 5.13 9.26
N VAL A 503 -4.52 5.13 8.54
CA VAL A 503 -4.71 4.30 7.34
C VAL A 503 -5.01 5.22 6.16
N LYS A 504 -4.37 4.97 5.03
CA LYS A 504 -4.48 5.78 3.82
C LYS A 504 -4.68 4.92 2.59
#